data_AF-A0A6A4WU54-F1
#
_entry.id   AF-A0A6A4WU54-F1
#
_cell.length_a   1.000
_cell.length_b   1.000
_cell.length_c   1.000
_cell.angle_alpha   90.00
_cell.angle_beta   90.00
_cell.angle_gamma   90.00
#
_symmetry.space_group_name_H-M   'P 1'
#
loop_
_entity.id
_entity.type
_entity.pdbx_description
1 polymer ?
#
loop_
_entity_poly.entity_id
_entity_poly.type
_entity_poly.pdbx_seq_one_letter_code
_entity_poly.pdbx_strand_id
1 'polypeptide(L)'
;MTHRRPSLSPLKLKRRSPASCVVKSVLATALLLVTLYQLLAMDVIRLSRTSEVPASARLWPGPEAAFGAEDRTRMSTLGRILLLGEPRPAARGVNYTVAVWRHGARLERRLLRSYGSGAARPPLRGCAVQNCRLIYTENSEEAAAADAVLFHLQLTSERALPGRRRPQQRWIFLSDESPRHAFLTRNNISHYNGVFNWSMGYRYDTDVPVPYGRTAPGQVGDAATRTHQTGGHHGLELRR
;
A
#
# COMPACT_ATOMS: atom_id res chain seq x y z
N MET A 1 28.25 62.90 30.30
CA MET A 1 28.55 64.12 29.52
C MET A 1 28.89 63.74 28.09
N THR A 2 28.44 64.57 27.15
CA THR A 2 28.71 64.60 25.69
C THR A 2 28.23 63.43 24.83
N HIS A 3 26.98 63.62 24.36
CA HIS A 3 26.46 63.34 23.02
C HIS A 3 27.50 63.17 21.90
N ARG A 4 27.23 62.23 20.98
CA ARG A 4 27.23 62.46 19.52
C ARG A 4 26.46 61.36 18.79
N ARG A 5 25.28 61.70 18.25
CA ARG A 5 24.71 61.04 17.08
C ARG A 5 25.49 61.50 15.84
N PRO A 6 25.71 60.62 14.86
CA PRO A 6 25.38 60.96 13.47
C PRO A 6 24.86 59.71 12.73
N SER A 7 24.21 59.73 11.57
CA SER A 7 23.74 60.74 10.64
C SER A 7 22.82 59.97 9.69
N LEU A 8 21.60 60.46 9.47
CA LEU A 8 20.70 59.99 8.41
C LEU A 8 21.22 60.47 7.05
N SER A 9 21.24 59.57 6.06
CA SER A 9 21.35 59.95 4.64
C SER A 9 20.01 59.62 3.94
N PRO A 10 19.45 60.55 3.14
CA PRO A 10 18.09 60.45 2.63
C PRO A 10 17.94 59.67 1.31
N LEU A 11 16.74 59.09 1.18
CA LEU A 11 15.95 58.76 -0.02
C LEU A 11 16.57 58.99 -1.41
N LYS A 12 16.59 57.92 -2.23
CA LYS A 12 16.35 58.03 -3.68
C LYS A 12 15.05 57.33 -4.04
N LEU A 13 13.99 58.14 -4.08
CA LEU A 13 12.70 57.80 -4.66
C LEU A 13 12.81 57.89 -6.19
N LYS A 14 12.92 56.77 -6.90
CA LYS A 14 12.75 56.77 -8.36
C LYS A 14 11.27 56.59 -8.68
N ARG A 15 10.54 57.71 -8.67
CA ARG A 15 9.20 57.83 -9.26
C ARG A 15 9.32 58.32 -10.70
N ARG A 16 8.50 57.70 -11.56
CA ARG A 16 7.94 58.11 -12.87
C ARG A 16 8.12 56.97 -13.89
N SER A 17 7.13 56.60 -14.69
CA SER A 17 5.78 57.15 -14.91
C SER A 17 4.98 56.14 -15.75
N PRO A 18 3.64 56.15 -15.64
CA PRO A 18 2.74 55.21 -16.28
C PRO A 18 2.38 55.67 -17.71
N ALA A 19 2.69 54.83 -18.69
CA ALA A 19 1.94 54.70 -19.93
C ALA A 19 1.65 53.20 -20.05
N SER A 20 0.65 52.68 -19.34
CA SER A 20 -0.78 52.75 -19.69
C SER A 20 -1.01 52.55 -21.18
N CYS A 21 -1.68 51.43 -21.47
CA CYS A 21 -2.64 51.29 -22.56
C CYS A 21 -2.13 51.64 -23.96
N VAL A 22 -1.77 50.60 -24.74
CA VAL A 22 -2.17 50.36 -26.16
C VAL A 22 -1.52 49.09 -26.75
N VAL A 23 -1.13 48.09 -25.95
CA VAL A 23 -0.87 46.73 -26.46
C VAL A 23 -1.69 45.68 -25.70
N LYS A 24 -2.96 46.00 -25.43
CA LYS A 24 -3.93 45.07 -24.84
C LYS A 24 -4.71 44.24 -25.86
N SER A 25 -4.35 44.25 -27.16
CA SER A 25 -5.10 43.52 -28.20
C SER A 25 -4.31 42.52 -29.04
N VAL A 26 -3.00 42.37 -28.85
CA VAL A 26 -2.22 41.30 -29.52
C VAL A 26 -1.81 40.19 -28.54
N LEU A 27 -1.59 40.53 -27.27
CA LEU A 27 -1.32 39.52 -26.24
C LEU A 27 -2.55 38.68 -25.90
N ALA A 28 -3.76 39.25 -25.96
CA ALA A 28 -5.01 38.52 -25.66
C ALA A 28 -5.38 37.50 -26.74
N THR A 29 -5.12 37.79 -28.01
CA THR A 29 -5.30 36.85 -29.13
C THR A 29 -4.20 35.79 -29.15
N ALA A 30 -2.95 36.14 -28.82
CA ALA A 30 -1.88 35.16 -28.66
C ALA A 30 -2.14 34.21 -27.47
N LEU A 31 -2.64 34.71 -26.34
CA LEU A 31 -3.05 33.87 -25.21
C LEU A 31 -4.27 33.02 -25.54
N LEU A 32 -5.28 33.55 -26.24
CA LEU A 32 -6.43 32.76 -26.69
C LEU A 32 -6.02 31.67 -27.67
N LEU A 33 -5.15 31.94 -28.64
CA LEU A 33 -4.64 30.95 -29.59
C LEU A 33 -3.72 29.92 -28.93
N VAL A 34 -2.90 30.31 -27.94
CA VAL A 34 -2.11 29.36 -27.15
C VAL A 34 -3.01 28.52 -26.25
N THR A 35 -4.06 29.08 -25.65
CA THR A 35 -5.04 28.28 -24.89
C THR A 35 -5.89 27.40 -25.81
N LEU A 36 -6.26 27.85 -27.02
CA LEU A 36 -6.97 27.03 -27.99
C LEU A 36 -6.06 25.91 -28.51
N TYR A 37 -4.77 26.18 -28.72
CA TYR A 37 -3.78 25.18 -29.09
C TYR A 37 -3.52 24.17 -27.96
N GLN A 38 -3.50 24.61 -26.70
CA GLN A 38 -3.39 23.73 -25.52
C GLN A 38 -4.69 22.95 -25.25
N LEU A 39 -5.86 23.51 -25.58
CA LEU A 39 -7.16 22.84 -25.47
C LEU A 39 -7.43 21.86 -26.62
N LEU A 40 -6.96 22.17 -27.84
CA LEU A 40 -7.03 21.27 -29.00
C LEU A 40 -5.94 20.17 -28.97
N ALA A 41 -4.82 20.40 -28.26
CA ALA A 41 -3.78 19.39 -28.03
C ALA A 41 -4.10 18.40 -26.88
N MET A 42 -5.24 18.57 -26.20
CA MET A 42 -5.63 17.72 -25.06
C MET A 42 -7.04 17.13 -25.24
N ASP A 43 -7.29 16.52 -26.40
CA ASP A 43 -8.29 15.46 -26.56
C ASP A 43 -7.70 14.25 -27.31
N VAL A 44 -6.59 13.73 -26.75
CA VAL A 44 -6.32 12.30 -26.82
C VAL A 44 -6.47 11.75 -25.41
N ILE A 45 -7.54 10.99 -25.24
CA ILE A 45 -7.81 10.10 -24.12
C ILE A 45 -6.58 9.23 -23.88
N ARG A 46 -5.79 9.59 -22.87
CA ARG A 46 -5.08 8.64 -22.03
C ARG A 46 -4.95 9.22 -20.63
N LEU A 47 -6.04 9.13 -19.86
CA LEU A 47 -5.96 9.08 -18.40
C LEU A 47 -5.30 7.75 -17.99
N SER A 48 -4.02 7.58 -18.34
CA SER A 48 -3.08 6.91 -17.45
C SER A 48 -2.47 8.01 -16.59
N ARG A 49 -3.13 8.31 -15.47
CA ARG A 49 -2.44 8.91 -14.33
C ARG A 49 -1.44 7.86 -13.85
N THR A 50 -0.30 7.75 -14.53
CA THR A 50 0.90 7.21 -13.93
C THR A 50 1.27 8.23 -12.87
N SER A 51 1.00 7.92 -11.61
CA SER A 51 1.89 8.42 -10.58
C SER A 51 3.26 7.86 -10.96
N GLU A 52 4.11 8.68 -11.56
CA GLU A 52 5.53 8.37 -11.64
C GLU A 52 6.02 8.24 -10.21
N VAL A 53 6.12 6.99 -9.77
CA VAL A 53 7.01 6.65 -8.67
C VAL A 53 8.40 7.08 -9.16
N PRO A 54 9.14 7.90 -8.41
CA PRO A 54 10.40 8.46 -8.86
C PRO A 54 11.33 7.36 -9.39
N ALA A 55 11.94 7.62 -10.54
CA ALA A 55 12.80 6.69 -11.27
C ALA A 55 14.04 6.20 -10.48
N SER A 56 14.26 6.69 -9.26
CA SER A 56 15.27 6.21 -8.31
C SER A 56 14.86 4.95 -7.53
N ALA A 57 13.68 4.37 -7.78
CA ALA A 57 13.27 3.06 -7.27
C ALA A 57 13.54 1.90 -8.26
N ARG A 58 14.38 2.11 -9.29
CA ARG A 58 14.78 1.05 -10.22
C ARG A 58 16.02 0.32 -9.71
N LEU A 59 15.80 -0.62 -8.80
CA LEU A 59 16.79 -1.65 -8.44
C LEU A 59 16.16 -3.05 -8.36
N TRP A 60 15.21 -3.32 -9.25
CA TRP A 60 14.72 -4.66 -9.54
C TRP A 60 14.38 -4.70 -11.03
N PRO A 61 14.78 -5.74 -11.78
CA PRO A 61 14.29 -5.86 -13.14
C PRO A 61 12.75 -5.97 -13.02
N GLY A 62 12.00 -5.31 -13.90
CA GLY A 62 10.56 -5.11 -13.72
C GLY A 62 9.79 -6.41 -13.38
N PRO A 63 8.55 -6.36 -12.91
CA PRO A 63 7.76 -7.55 -12.55
C PRO A 63 7.81 -8.71 -13.56
N GLU A 64 8.06 -8.42 -14.84
CA GLU A 64 8.26 -9.38 -15.91
C GLU A 64 9.56 -10.20 -15.85
N ALA A 65 10.62 -9.67 -15.24
CA ALA A 65 11.90 -10.35 -15.10
C ALA A 65 11.99 -11.20 -13.82
N ALA A 66 11.06 -11.03 -12.89
CA ALA A 66 10.99 -11.79 -11.65
C ALA A 66 10.22 -13.11 -11.79
N PHE A 67 9.37 -13.21 -12.80
CA PHE A 67 8.45 -14.32 -13.01
C PHE A 67 8.43 -14.71 -14.48
N GLY A 68 8.69 -15.99 -14.77
CA GLY A 68 8.64 -16.52 -16.13
C GLY A 68 7.23 -16.52 -16.71
N ALA A 69 7.10 -16.77 -18.02
CA ALA A 69 5.80 -16.86 -18.67
C ALA A 69 4.87 -17.92 -18.03
N GLU A 70 5.42 -19.08 -17.69
CA GLU A 70 4.69 -20.16 -16.99
C GLU A 70 4.27 -19.75 -15.57
N ASP A 71 5.11 -19.02 -14.83
CA ASP A 71 4.75 -18.55 -13.49
C ASP A 71 3.56 -17.59 -13.56
N ARG A 72 3.55 -16.70 -14.56
CA ARG A 72 2.48 -15.71 -14.77
C ARG A 72 1.14 -16.37 -15.10
N THR A 73 1.12 -17.48 -15.83
CA THR A 73 -0.12 -18.22 -16.14
C THR A 73 -0.67 -18.96 -14.91
N ARG A 74 0.20 -19.37 -14.00
CA ARG A 74 -0.18 -20.05 -12.74
C ARG A 74 -0.64 -19.09 -11.64
N MET A 75 -0.35 -17.80 -11.76
CA MET A 75 -0.82 -16.81 -10.78
C MET A 75 -2.34 -16.63 -10.87
N SER A 76 -2.95 -16.45 -9.70
CA SER A 76 -4.32 -15.95 -9.62
C SER A 76 -4.42 -14.52 -10.18
N THR A 77 -5.64 -14.10 -10.55
CA THR A 77 -5.91 -12.71 -10.97
C THR A 77 -5.45 -11.71 -9.90
N LEU A 78 -5.68 -12.03 -8.62
CA LEU A 78 -5.23 -11.20 -7.51
C LEU A 78 -3.70 -11.17 -7.42
N GLY A 79 -3.04 -12.31 -7.62
CA GLY A 79 -1.58 -12.39 -7.64
C GLY A 79 -0.95 -11.53 -8.74
N ARG A 80 -1.50 -11.55 -9.96
CA ARG A 80 -0.98 -10.69 -11.03
C ARG A 80 -1.20 -9.20 -10.76
N ILE A 81 -2.34 -8.83 -10.19
CA ILE A 81 -2.59 -7.44 -9.74
C ILE A 81 -1.56 -7.02 -8.69
N LEU A 82 -1.32 -7.84 -7.67
CA LEU A 82 -0.45 -7.49 -6.54
C LEU A 82 1.04 -7.55 -6.87
N LEU A 83 1.46 -8.57 -7.63
CA LEU A 83 2.88 -8.88 -7.87
C LEU A 83 3.38 -8.35 -9.21
N LEU A 84 2.50 -8.22 -10.22
CA LEU A 84 2.86 -7.73 -11.55
C LEU A 84 2.34 -6.32 -11.84
N GLY A 85 1.49 -5.76 -10.97
CA GLY A 85 0.90 -4.44 -11.17
C GLY A 85 -0.17 -4.40 -12.26
N GLU A 86 -0.80 -5.54 -12.56
CA GLU A 86 -1.93 -5.57 -13.50
C GLU A 86 -3.07 -4.63 -13.04
N PRO A 87 -3.81 -4.03 -13.99
CA PRO A 87 -4.88 -3.11 -13.66
C PRO A 87 -5.97 -3.81 -12.85
N ARG A 88 -6.45 -3.10 -11.83
CA ARG A 88 -7.54 -3.60 -10.97
C ARG A 88 -8.88 -3.50 -11.68
N PRO A 89 -9.77 -4.50 -11.54
CA PRO A 89 -11.15 -4.36 -11.97
C PRO A 89 -11.86 -3.27 -11.15
N ALA A 90 -12.92 -2.69 -11.72
CA ALA A 90 -13.76 -1.72 -11.02
C ALA A 90 -14.35 -2.33 -9.75
N ALA A 91 -14.29 -1.60 -8.64
CA ALA A 91 -14.90 -2.03 -7.39
C ALA A 91 -16.43 -2.09 -7.56
N ARG A 92 -17.04 -3.17 -7.08
CA ARG A 92 -18.50 -3.26 -6.96
C ARG A 92 -18.93 -2.42 -5.76
N GLY A 93 -20.01 -1.64 -5.88
CA GLY A 93 -20.56 -0.80 -4.82
C GLY A 93 -21.26 -1.55 -3.68
N VAL A 94 -20.76 -2.73 -3.31
CA VAL A 94 -21.34 -3.63 -2.29
C VAL A 94 -20.38 -3.74 -1.13
N ASN A 95 -20.86 -3.74 0.11
CA ASN A 95 -20.00 -3.96 1.27
C ASN A 95 -19.76 -5.46 1.50
N TYR A 96 -18.51 -5.84 1.73
CA TYR A 96 -18.10 -7.21 1.99
C TYR A 96 -17.70 -7.40 3.45
N THR A 97 -18.06 -8.54 4.05
CA THR A 97 -17.62 -8.94 5.38
C THR A 97 -16.68 -10.14 5.28
N VAL A 98 -15.49 -10.01 5.86
CA VAL A 98 -14.52 -11.09 6.02
C VAL A 98 -14.45 -11.45 7.49
N ALA A 99 -14.81 -12.69 7.82
CA ALA A 99 -14.70 -13.22 9.17
C ALA A 99 -13.37 -13.96 9.36
N VAL A 100 -12.64 -13.65 10.43
CA VAL A 100 -11.49 -14.44 10.85
C VAL A 100 -11.93 -15.38 11.96
N TRP A 101 -11.80 -16.68 11.71
CA TRP A 101 -12.30 -17.71 12.60
C TRP A 101 -11.33 -17.99 13.75
N ARG A 102 -11.76 -17.73 15.00
CA ARG A 102 -11.09 -18.03 16.29
C ARG A 102 -9.74 -17.36 16.56
N HIS A 103 -8.88 -17.22 15.56
CA HIS A 103 -7.48 -16.83 15.73
C HIS A 103 -7.21 -15.37 15.34
N GLY A 104 -8.22 -14.50 15.45
CA GLY A 104 -8.18 -13.09 15.07
C GLY A 104 -7.02 -12.31 15.70
N ALA A 105 -6.86 -12.39 17.02
CA ALA A 105 -5.81 -11.67 17.74
C ALA A 105 -4.38 -12.08 17.33
N ARG A 106 -4.17 -13.33 16.90
CA ARG A 106 -2.87 -13.77 16.38
C ARG A 106 -2.63 -13.23 14.98
N LEU A 107 -3.64 -13.29 14.12
CA LEU A 107 -3.57 -12.81 12.75
C LEU A 107 -3.40 -11.29 12.67
N GLU A 108 -4.14 -10.55 13.49
CA GLU A 108 -3.99 -9.09 13.58
C GLU A 108 -2.56 -8.71 13.96
N ARG A 109 -2.01 -9.34 15.01
CA ARG A 109 -0.64 -9.07 15.47
C ARG A 109 0.41 -9.35 14.40
N ARG A 110 0.22 -10.39 13.59
CA ARG A 110 1.21 -10.82 12.59
C ARG A 110 1.07 -10.09 11.25
N LEU A 111 -0.15 -9.81 10.80
CA LEU A 111 -0.43 -9.34 9.43
C LEU A 111 -0.94 -7.91 9.33
N LEU A 112 -1.56 -7.37 10.39
CA LEU A 112 -2.25 -6.07 10.33
C LEU A 112 -1.58 -4.98 11.15
N ARG A 113 -0.83 -5.34 12.20
CA ARG A 113 -0.11 -4.37 13.02
C ARG A 113 1.12 -3.85 12.29
N SER A 114 1.20 -2.52 12.13
CA SER A 114 2.41 -1.85 11.69
C SER A 114 3.42 -1.79 12.84
N TYR A 115 4.64 -2.27 12.61
CA TYR A 115 5.76 -2.02 13.52
C TYR A 115 6.08 -0.51 13.56
N GLY A 116 6.21 0.08 14.75
CA GLY A 116 6.76 1.43 14.94
C GLY A 116 5.87 2.48 15.60
N SER A 117 4.54 2.39 15.51
CA SER A 117 3.64 3.27 16.26
C SER A 117 2.71 2.43 17.12
N GLY A 118 2.72 2.59 18.44
CA GLY A 118 1.83 1.87 19.37
C GLY A 118 0.32 2.07 19.12
N ALA A 119 -0.06 2.92 18.16
CA ALA A 119 -1.44 3.12 17.75
C ALA A 119 -1.91 2.06 16.73
N ALA A 120 -3.06 1.45 17.00
CA ALA A 120 -3.75 0.58 16.05
C ALA A 120 -4.20 1.41 14.83
N ARG A 121 -3.70 1.08 13.64
CA ARG A 121 -4.14 1.70 12.38
C ARG A 121 -5.27 0.84 11.79
N PRO A 122 -6.33 1.46 11.22
CA PRO A 122 -7.34 0.70 10.50
C PRO A 122 -6.68 -0.13 9.38
N PRO A 123 -6.94 -1.44 9.29
CA PRO A 123 -6.25 -2.34 8.35
C PRO A 123 -6.30 -1.92 6.89
N LEU A 124 -7.38 -1.22 6.49
CA LEU A 124 -7.63 -0.83 5.10
C LEU A 124 -7.27 0.64 4.81
N ARG A 125 -6.64 1.35 5.75
CA ARG A 125 -6.30 2.76 5.56
C ARG A 125 -5.27 2.88 4.41
N GLY A 126 -5.65 3.62 3.37
CA GLY A 126 -4.80 3.80 2.17
C GLY A 126 -4.91 2.67 1.15
N CYS A 127 -5.76 1.68 1.38
CA CYS A 127 -6.10 0.68 0.37
C CYS A 127 -7.05 1.28 -0.68
N ALA A 128 -6.93 0.78 -1.91
CA ALA A 128 -7.81 1.18 -3.03
C ALA A 128 -9.25 0.67 -2.89
N VAL A 129 -9.48 -0.30 -2.01
CA VAL A 129 -10.78 -0.90 -1.70
C VAL A 129 -11.04 -0.68 -0.22
N GLN A 130 -12.15 -0.03 0.13
CA GLN A 130 -12.50 0.34 1.51
C GLN A 130 -13.87 -0.16 1.96
N ASN A 131 -14.66 -0.73 1.06
CA ASN A 131 -15.97 -1.34 1.30
C ASN A 131 -15.85 -2.78 1.88
N CYS A 132 -14.83 -3.05 2.69
CA CYS A 132 -14.62 -4.32 3.35
C CYS A 132 -14.60 -4.15 4.87
N ARG A 133 -15.35 -5.00 5.57
CA ARG A 133 -15.38 -5.09 7.03
C ARG A 133 -14.71 -6.38 7.46
N LEU A 134 -13.67 -6.26 8.29
CA LEU A 134 -13.04 -7.40 8.93
C LEU A 134 -13.69 -7.61 10.31
N ILE A 135 -14.10 -8.84 10.61
CA ILE A 135 -14.61 -9.24 11.92
C ILE A 135 -13.79 -10.41 12.47
N TYR A 136 -13.65 -10.49 13.79
CA TYR A 136 -13.04 -11.62 14.50
C TYR A 136 -14.16 -12.33 15.25
N THR A 137 -14.37 -13.63 14.99
CA THR A 137 -15.51 -14.33 15.58
C THR A 137 -15.22 -15.80 15.86
N GLU A 138 -15.91 -16.31 16.87
CA GLU A 138 -16.05 -17.75 17.17
C GLU A 138 -17.52 -18.20 17.05
N ASN A 139 -18.42 -17.27 16.72
CA ASN A 139 -19.84 -17.55 16.53
C ASN A 139 -20.06 -18.08 15.11
N SER A 140 -20.53 -19.33 15.03
CA SER A 140 -20.82 -20.00 13.76
C SER A 140 -21.87 -19.26 12.92
N GLU A 141 -22.81 -18.54 13.53
CA GLU A 141 -23.83 -17.77 12.81
C GLU A 141 -23.25 -16.52 12.16
N GLU A 142 -22.37 -15.80 12.87
CA GLU A 142 -21.64 -14.65 12.30
C GLU A 142 -20.69 -15.09 11.19
N ALA A 143 -20.00 -16.22 11.39
CA ALA A 143 -19.16 -16.81 10.36
C ALA A 143 -19.98 -17.23 9.14
N ALA A 144 -21.15 -17.84 9.32
CA ALA A 144 -22.05 -18.18 8.22
C ALA A 144 -22.64 -16.94 7.52
N ALA A 145 -22.75 -15.81 8.23
CA ALA A 145 -23.25 -14.56 7.70
C ALA A 145 -22.26 -13.80 6.80
N ALA A 146 -20.95 -14.00 7.00
CA ALA A 146 -19.90 -13.34 6.26
C ALA A 146 -19.81 -13.76 4.78
N ASP A 147 -19.23 -12.91 3.92
CA ASP A 147 -18.98 -13.22 2.51
C ASP A 147 -17.78 -14.15 2.33
N ALA A 148 -16.81 -14.03 3.22
CA ALA A 148 -15.65 -14.91 3.29
C ALA A 148 -15.28 -15.23 4.74
N VAL A 149 -14.75 -16.44 4.96
CA VAL A 149 -14.23 -16.88 6.25
C VAL A 149 -12.78 -17.31 6.09
N LEU A 150 -11.90 -16.72 6.89
CA LEU A 150 -10.47 -16.96 6.93
C LEU A 150 -10.11 -17.88 8.10
N PHE A 151 -9.43 -18.97 7.79
CA PHE A 151 -9.01 -20.00 8.73
C PHE A 151 -7.49 -20.08 8.79
N HIS A 152 -6.91 -20.16 9.98
CA HIS A 152 -5.47 -20.42 10.11
C HIS A 152 -5.24 -21.93 10.14
N LEU A 153 -4.69 -22.49 9.08
CA LEU A 153 -4.68 -23.95 8.85
C LEU A 153 -4.02 -24.76 9.98
N GLN A 154 -2.91 -24.25 10.52
CA GLN A 154 -2.14 -24.91 11.58
C GLN A 154 -2.81 -24.84 12.96
N LEU A 155 -3.77 -23.93 13.15
CA LEU A 155 -4.38 -23.67 14.45
C LEU A 155 -5.84 -24.11 14.52
N THR A 156 -6.52 -24.10 13.37
CA THR A 156 -7.90 -24.56 13.26
C THR A 156 -7.91 -26.04 12.97
N SER A 157 -8.55 -26.83 13.84
CA SER A 157 -8.87 -28.23 13.58
C SER A 157 -10.12 -28.33 12.69
N GLU A 158 -10.22 -29.36 11.87
CA GLU A 158 -11.40 -29.69 11.05
C GLU A 158 -12.68 -29.74 11.90
N ARG A 159 -12.58 -30.33 13.11
CA ARG A 159 -13.70 -30.41 14.06
C ARG A 159 -14.15 -29.05 14.62
N ALA A 160 -13.31 -28.03 14.46
CA ALA A 160 -13.56 -26.68 14.94
C ALA A 160 -14.13 -25.76 13.84
N LEU A 161 -14.38 -26.27 12.63
CA LEU A 161 -14.95 -25.48 11.53
C LEU A 161 -16.43 -25.12 11.82
N PRO A 162 -16.90 -23.94 11.39
CA PRO A 162 -18.31 -23.57 11.52
C PRO A 162 -19.14 -24.47 10.60
N GLY A 163 -20.07 -25.25 11.15
CA GLY A 163 -20.72 -26.37 10.44
C GLY A 163 -21.56 -26.00 9.20
N ARG A 164 -21.80 -24.71 8.90
CA ARG A 164 -22.61 -24.27 7.76
C ARG A 164 -21.85 -23.28 6.87
N ARG A 165 -21.72 -23.62 5.59
CA ARG A 165 -21.17 -22.75 4.53
C ARG A 165 -22.26 -22.43 3.52
N ARG A 166 -22.41 -21.15 3.17
CA ARG A 166 -23.29 -20.74 2.05
C ARG A 166 -22.61 -21.07 0.72
N PRO A 167 -23.35 -21.44 -0.35
CA PRO A 167 -22.73 -21.81 -1.63
C PRO A 167 -21.81 -20.74 -2.22
N GLN A 168 -22.16 -19.46 -2.05
CA GLN A 168 -21.40 -18.32 -2.55
C GLN A 168 -20.27 -17.87 -1.62
N GLN A 169 -20.29 -18.30 -0.34
CA GLN A 169 -19.30 -17.92 0.65
C GLN A 169 -17.94 -18.55 0.34
N ARG A 170 -16.88 -17.75 0.44
CA ARG A 170 -15.50 -18.22 0.26
C ARG A 170 -14.91 -18.68 1.58
N TRP A 171 -14.57 -19.95 1.67
CA TRP A 171 -13.73 -20.45 2.76
C TRP A 171 -12.27 -20.39 2.31
N ILE A 172 -11.47 -19.64 3.06
CA ILE A 172 -10.08 -19.32 2.73
C ILE A 172 -9.21 -19.92 3.83
N PHE A 173 -8.30 -20.81 3.50
CA PHE A 173 -7.26 -21.20 4.44
C PHE A 173 -6.02 -20.33 4.27
N LEU A 174 -5.44 -19.92 5.38
CA LEU A 174 -4.15 -19.27 5.44
C LEU A 174 -3.11 -20.26 5.97
N SER A 175 -2.03 -20.39 5.21
CA SER A 175 -0.82 -21.08 5.64
C SER A 175 0.38 -20.15 5.51
N ASP A 176 1.01 -19.87 6.64
CA ASP A 176 2.24 -19.08 6.77
C ASP A 176 3.45 -19.96 7.14
N GLU A 177 3.33 -21.27 6.97
CA GLU A 177 4.38 -22.24 7.26
C GLU A 177 4.81 -23.00 6.00
N SER A 178 6.08 -23.42 5.98
CA SER A 178 6.59 -24.30 4.92
C SER A 178 5.85 -25.64 4.89
N PRO A 179 5.83 -26.38 3.77
CA PRO A 179 5.13 -27.66 3.68
C PRO A 179 5.65 -28.66 4.72
N ARG A 180 6.97 -28.71 4.94
CA ARG A 180 7.58 -29.55 5.98
C ARG A 180 6.99 -29.25 7.35
N HIS A 181 6.86 -27.97 7.71
CA HIS A 181 6.27 -27.59 8.99
C HIS A 181 4.76 -27.84 9.04
N ALA A 182 4.04 -27.68 7.93
CA ALA A 182 2.61 -28.00 7.84
C ALA A 182 2.34 -29.50 8.06
N PHE A 183 3.12 -30.39 7.45
CA PHE A 183 2.99 -31.85 7.62
C PHE A 183 3.46 -32.36 8.99
N LEU A 184 4.25 -31.58 9.73
CA LEU A 184 4.64 -31.88 11.11
C LEU A 184 3.61 -31.38 12.14
N THR A 185 2.58 -30.65 11.72
CA THR A 185 1.52 -30.24 12.64
C THR A 185 0.63 -31.42 13.03
N ARG A 186 -0.02 -31.32 14.20
CA ARG A 186 -0.95 -32.35 14.70
C ARG A 186 -2.20 -32.53 13.82
N ASN A 187 -2.40 -31.67 12.83
CA ASN A 187 -3.54 -31.70 11.94
C ASN A 187 -3.19 -32.51 10.69
N ASN A 188 -3.92 -33.60 10.45
CA ASN A 188 -3.81 -34.31 9.19
C ASN A 188 -4.42 -33.45 8.07
N ILE A 189 -3.59 -32.97 7.15
CA ILE A 189 -4.01 -32.04 6.09
C ILE A 189 -5.05 -32.67 5.16
N SER A 190 -5.02 -34.00 4.97
CA SER A 190 -5.96 -34.69 4.10
C SER A 190 -7.43 -34.55 4.53
N HIS A 191 -7.68 -34.25 5.80
CA HIS A 191 -9.02 -34.02 6.33
C HIS A 191 -9.65 -32.72 5.80
N TYR A 192 -8.85 -31.81 5.27
CA TYR A 192 -9.33 -30.54 4.70
C TYR A 192 -9.58 -30.63 3.18
N ASN A 193 -9.46 -31.82 2.58
CA ASN A 193 -9.71 -32.02 1.16
C ASN A 193 -11.14 -31.59 0.80
N GLY A 194 -11.25 -30.65 -0.15
CA GLY A 194 -12.54 -30.12 -0.62
C GLY A 194 -13.25 -29.16 0.34
N VAL A 195 -12.64 -28.82 1.49
CA VAL A 195 -13.25 -27.93 2.49
C VAL A 195 -13.14 -26.46 2.09
N PHE A 196 -11.96 -26.04 1.65
CA PHE A 196 -11.67 -24.65 1.32
C PHE A 196 -11.79 -24.37 -0.18
N ASN A 197 -12.27 -23.17 -0.51
CA ASN A 197 -12.33 -22.71 -1.89
C ASN A 197 -11.02 -22.06 -2.31
N TRP A 198 -10.42 -21.26 -1.42
CA TRP A 198 -9.27 -20.44 -1.72
C TRP A 198 -8.11 -20.71 -0.76
N SER A 199 -6.93 -20.58 -1.30
CA SER A 199 -5.65 -20.65 -0.62
C SER A 199 -5.06 -19.25 -0.41
N MET A 200 -4.55 -19.00 0.79
CA MET A 200 -3.82 -17.78 1.14
C MET A 200 -2.47 -18.15 1.72
N GLY A 201 -1.37 -17.59 1.20
CA GLY A 201 -0.03 -17.94 1.66
C GLY A 201 1.10 -17.34 0.85
N TYR A 202 2.34 -17.73 1.14
CA TYR A 202 3.54 -17.10 0.59
C TYR A 202 3.84 -17.44 -0.88
N ARG A 203 3.27 -18.51 -1.43
CA ARG A 203 3.51 -18.90 -2.82
C ARG A 203 2.75 -17.97 -3.77
N TYR A 204 3.37 -17.66 -4.91
CA TYR A 204 2.81 -16.77 -5.93
C TYR A 204 1.60 -17.37 -6.66
N ASP A 205 1.49 -18.71 -6.69
CA ASP A 205 0.41 -19.46 -7.34
C ASP A 205 -0.77 -19.76 -6.40
N THR A 206 -0.86 -19.07 -5.26
CA THR A 206 -2.05 -19.10 -4.39
C THR A 206 -3.14 -18.16 -4.89
N ASP A 207 -4.40 -18.41 -4.47
CA ASP A 207 -5.53 -17.53 -4.79
C ASP A 207 -5.33 -16.13 -4.20
N VAL A 208 -4.76 -16.06 -2.99
CA VAL A 208 -4.44 -14.82 -2.28
C VAL A 208 -2.97 -14.84 -1.83
N PRO A 209 -2.04 -14.31 -2.64
CA PRO A 209 -0.63 -14.32 -2.29
C PRO A 209 -0.31 -13.31 -1.19
N VAL A 210 0.39 -13.79 -0.18
CA VAL A 210 0.91 -13.03 0.98
C VAL A 210 2.41 -13.30 1.08
N PRO A 211 3.21 -12.74 0.15
CA PRO A 211 4.65 -12.98 0.17
C PRO A 211 5.26 -12.45 1.47
N TYR A 212 6.31 -13.12 1.95
CA TYR A 212 7.09 -12.58 3.04
C TYR A 212 7.66 -11.21 2.68
N GLY A 213 7.86 -10.39 3.71
CA GLY A 213 8.50 -9.09 3.58
C GLY A 213 9.84 -9.22 2.86
N ARG A 214 10.18 -8.19 2.09
CA ARG A 214 11.42 -8.13 1.32
C ARG A 214 12.17 -6.86 1.71
N THR A 215 13.49 -6.94 1.69
CA THR A 215 14.34 -5.76 1.84
C THR A 215 14.30 -4.98 0.52
N ALA A 216 13.89 -3.72 0.59
CA ALA A 216 14.14 -2.78 -0.50
C ALA A 216 15.47 -2.08 -0.21
N PRO A 217 16.29 -1.78 -1.23
CA PRO A 217 17.42 -0.86 -1.04
C PRO A 217 16.87 0.42 -0.44
N GLY A 218 17.38 0.80 0.74
CA GLY A 218 17.09 2.11 1.30
C GLY A 218 17.56 3.15 0.29
N GLN A 219 16.75 4.20 0.06
CA GLN A 219 17.31 5.38 -0.56
C GLN A 219 18.36 5.89 0.40
N VAL A 220 19.64 5.64 0.10
CA VAL A 220 20.76 6.34 0.69
C VAL A 220 20.59 7.76 0.17
N GLY A 221 19.75 8.54 0.85
CA GLY A 221 19.78 9.99 0.69
C GLY A 221 21.21 10.40 1.00
N ASP A 222 21.82 11.13 0.08
CA ASP A 222 23.17 11.64 0.20
C ASP A 222 23.40 12.20 1.60
N ALA A 223 24.04 11.42 2.46
CA ALA A 223 24.50 11.85 3.77
C ALA A 223 25.81 12.62 3.61
N ALA A 224 25.84 13.58 2.69
CA ALA A 224 26.66 14.77 2.77
C ALA A 224 25.74 15.85 3.37
N THR A 225 25.66 16.02 4.68
CA THR A 225 26.69 16.73 5.43
C THR A 225 26.42 16.48 6.91
N ARG A 226 27.26 15.69 7.59
CA ARG A 226 27.35 15.82 9.05
C ARG A 226 28.08 17.12 9.34
N THR A 227 27.35 18.22 9.52
CA THR A 227 27.88 19.32 10.33
C THR A 227 27.92 18.82 11.76
N HIS A 228 29.13 18.50 12.17
CA HIS A 228 29.59 18.31 13.52
C HIS A 228 29.13 19.49 14.40
N GLN A 229 28.02 19.35 15.11
CA GLN A 229 27.71 20.20 16.26
C GLN A 229 28.18 19.47 17.50
N THR A 230 29.34 19.90 17.99
CA THR A 230 29.82 19.64 19.35
C THR A 230 28.85 20.23 20.36
N GLY A 231 28.37 19.42 21.31
CA GLY A 231 27.68 19.95 22.48
C GLY A 231 26.97 18.90 23.33
N GLY A 232 27.68 18.42 24.37
CA GLY A 232 27.06 18.17 25.69
C GLY A 232 26.47 16.77 25.96
N HIS A 233 27.27 15.94 26.65
CA HIS A 233 26.91 15.06 27.78
C HIS A 233 25.52 14.38 27.79
N HIS A 234 25.50 13.06 27.62
CA HIS A 234 25.43 12.07 28.71
C HIS A 234 25.48 10.65 28.10
N GLY A 235 26.47 9.87 28.53
CA GLY A 235 26.69 8.51 28.05
C GLY A 235 25.69 7.51 28.61
N LEU A 236 25.47 6.44 27.87
CA LEU A 236 25.74 5.09 28.34
C LEU A 236 25.84 4.14 27.13
N GLU A 237 27.04 3.59 27.04
CA GLU A 237 27.53 2.64 26.06
C GLU A 237 27.02 1.24 26.36
N LEU A 238 26.58 0.51 25.35
CA LEU A 238 26.52 -0.95 25.35
C LEU A 238 26.88 -1.45 23.95
N ARG A 239 28.19 -1.67 23.76
CA ARG A 239 28.74 -2.45 22.65
C ARG A 239 28.50 -3.95 22.89
N ARG A 240 28.17 -4.67 21.82
CA ARG A 240 28.87 -5.88 21.44
C ARG A 240 29.40 -5.69 20.03
#